data_AF-A0A9P1D7S2-F1
#
_entry.id   AF-A0A9P1D7S2-F1
#
_cell.length_a   1.000
_cell.length_b   1.000
_cell.length_c   1.000
_cell.angle_alpha   90.00
_cell.angle_beta   90.00
_cell.angle_gamma   90.00
#
_symmetry.space_group_name_H-M   'P 1'
#
loop_
_entity.id
_entity.type
_entity.pdbx_description
1 polymer ?
#
loop_
_entity_poly.entity_id
_entity_poly.type
_entity_poly.pdbx_seq_one_letter_code
_entity_poly.pdbx_strand_id
1 'polypeptide(L)'
;MLASPAYQKQCLTSPVQPSIIWGCGFSVIHVLQGAPISPGLFALNCGLLYTYHALQCPMEALHGRRSLLHNIAAGGLVGAWGVQQGLLGVPLLARGRRADDGVPLHAVAVAPKFYSCTKLLT
;
A
#
# COMPACT_ATOMS: atom_id res chain seq x y z
N MET A 1 -23.67 -14.21 -11.64
CA MET A 1 -22.82 -14.78 -12.71
C MET A 1 -21.44 -15.00 -12.10
N LEU A 2 -21.06 -16.25 -11.83
CA LEU A 2 -19.71 -16.53 -11.31
C LEU A 2 -18.72 -16.31 -12.46
N ALA A 3 -17.70 -15.48 -12.24
CA ALA A 3 -16.72 -15.18 -13.27
C ALA A 3 -16.00 -16.46 -13.73
N SER A 4 -15.85 -16.63 -15.05
CA SER A 4 -15.18 -17.78 -15.67
C SER A 4 -13.78 -18.01 -15.06
N PRO A 5 -13.34 -19.28 -14.86
CA PRO A 5 -11.99 -19.57 -14.36
C PRO A 5 -10.87 -18.90 -15.17
N ALA A 6 -11.07 -18.68 -16.46
CA ALA A 6 -10.12 -17.96 -17.31
C ALA A 6 -10.01 -16.47 -16.93
N TYR A 7 -11.14 -15.83 -16.61
CA TYR A 7 -11.17 -14.44 -16.14
C TYR A 7 -10.48 -14.29 -14.79
N GLN A 8 -10.71 -15.22 -13.85
CA GLN A 8 -10.05 -15.18 -12.54
C GLN A 8 -8.53 -15.31 -12.66
N LYS A 9 -8.05 -16.25 -13.49
CA LYS A 9 -6.62 -16.40 -13.76
C LYS A 9 -6.02 -15.12 -14.33
N GLN A 10 -6.66 -14.53 -15.34
CA GLN A 10 -6.15 -13.32 -15.97
C GLN A 10 -6.19 -12.10 -15.03
N CYS A 11 -7.22 -12.01 -14.19
CA CYS A 11 -7.32 -10.95 -13.19
C CYS A 11 -6.24 -11.07 -12.10
N LEU A 12 -5.88 -12.28 -11.69
CA LEU A 12 -4.84 -12.53 -10.68
C LEU A 12 -3.41 -12.42 -11.23
N THR A 13 -3.19 -12.68 -12.52
CA THR A 13 -1.85 -12.60 -13.13
C THR A 13 -1.52 -11.22 -13.68
N SER A 14 -2.52 -10.49 -14.20
CA SER A 14 -2.34 -9.12 -14.70
C SER A 14 -1.67 -8.15 -13.70
N PRO A 15 -1.90 -8.21 -12.38
CA PRO A 15 -1.28 -7.28 -11.45
C PRO A 15 0.13 -7.69 -11.00
N VAL A 16 0.62 -8.88 -11.34
CA VAL A 16 1.95 -9.34 -10.91
C VAL A 16 3.04 -8.40 -11.44
N GLN A 17 3.04 -8.17 -12.76
CA GLN A 17 4.02 -7.30 -13.41
C GLN A 17 3.99 -5.85 -12.88
N PRO A 18 2.84 -5.14 -12.82
CA PRO A 18 2.83 -3.78 -12.30
C PRO A 18 3.16 -3.72 -10.80
N SER A 19 2.83 -4.75 -10.00
CA SER A 19 3.19 -4.79 -8.58
C SER A 19 4.70 -4.86 -8.38
N ILE A 20 5.41 -5.60 -9.23
CA ILE A 20 6.88 -5.66 -9.20
C ILE A 20 7.47 -4.30 -9.61
N ILE A 21 7.00 -3.71 -10.70
CA ILE A 21 7.52 -2.43 -11.21
C ILE A 21 7.34 -1.31 -10.17
N TRP A 22 6.13 -1.16 -9.64
CA TRP A 22 5.84 -0.15 -8.63
C TRP A 22 6.44 -0.50 -7.27
N GLY A 23 6.53 -1.78 -6.91
CA GLY A 23 7.20 -2.24 -5.71
C GLY A 23 8.70 -1.91 -5.71
N CYS A 24 9.36 -2.05 -6.87
CA CYS A 24 10.73 -1.54 -7.07
C CYS A 24 10.78 -0.02 -6.86
N GLY A 25 9.86 0.73 -7.49
CA GLY A 25 9.80 2.19 -7.38
C GLY A 25 9.64 2.67 -5.93
N PHE A 26 8.72 2.07 -5.17
CA PHE A 26 8.54 2.39 -3.75
C PHE A 26 9.76 2.02 -2.93
N SER A 27 10.39 0.87 -3.22
CA SER A 27 11.62 0.48 -2.52
C SER A 27 12.77 1.46 -2.75
N VAL A 28 12.89 2.02 -3.96
CA VAL A 28 13.84 3.11 -4.25
C VAL A 28 13.50 4.35 -3.42
N ILE A 29 12.22 4.76 -3.38
CA ILE A 29 11.78 5.91 -2.57
C ILE A 29 12.13 5.70 -1.09
N HIS A 30 11.95 4.49 -0.56
CA HIS A 30 12.32 4.15 0.81
C HIS A 30 13.82 4.30 1.08
N VAL A 31 14.67 3.80 0.17
CA VAL A 31 16.12 3.96 0.27
C VAL A 31 16.50 5.44 0.25
N LEU A 32 15.88 6.23 -0.64
CA LEU A 32 16.08 7.68 -0.68
C LEU A 32 15.63 8.41 0.60
N GLN A 33 14.67 7.84 1.33
CA GLN A 33 14.23 8.33 2.65
C GLN A 33 15.13 7.88 3.81
N GLY A 34 16.21 7.14 3.53
CA GLY A 34 17.16 6.63 4.54
C GLY A 34 16.81 5.25 5.09
N ALA A 35 15.94 4.49 4.40
CA ALA A 35 15.66 3.10 4.79
C ALA A 35 16.82 2.16 4.39
N PRO A 36 17.11 1.12 5.20
CA PRO A 36 18.03 0.08 4.79
C PRO A 36 17.44 -0.70 3.62
N ILE A 37 18.31 -1.13 2.69
CA ILE A 37 17.93 -2.05 1.63
C ILE A 37 17.56 -3.38 2.30
N SER A 38 16.26 -3.67 2.34
CA SER A 38 15.72 -4.88 2.93
C SER A 38 14.88 -5.64 1.90
N PRO A 39 15.16 -6.92 1.65
CA PRO A 39 14.31 -7.74 0.79
C PRO A 39 12.90 -7.89 1.38
N GLY A 40 12.75 -7.81 2.71
CA GLY A 40 11.45 -7.82 3.36
C GLY A 40 10.61 -6.58 3.03
N LEU A 41 11.23 -5.41 2.96
CA LEU A 41 10.54 -4.17 2.59
C LEU A 41 10.09 -4.19 1.12
N PHE A 42 10.93 -4.71 0.23
CA PHE A 42 10.56 -4.92 -1.17
C PHE A 42 9.38 -5.90 -1.31
N ALA A 43 9.45 -7.04 -0.61
CA ALA A 43 8.36 -8.01 -0.60
C ALA A 43 7.06 -7.42 -0.08
N LEU A 44 7.14 -6.56 0.94
CA LEU A 44 5.99 -5.88 1.52
C LEU A 44 5.38 -4.86 0.54
N ASN A 45 6.20 -4.06 -0.14
CA ASN A 45 5.73 -3.12 -1.18
C ASN A 45 5.05 -3.84 -2.34
N CYS A 46 5.68 -4.88 -2.87
CA CYS A 46 5.11 -5.72 -3.92
C CYS A 46 3.83 -6.42 -3.46
N GLY A 47 3.84 -6.95 -2.23
CA GLY A 47 2.72 -7.66 -1.62
C GLY A 47 1.50 -6.75 -1.46
N LEU A 48 1.66 -5.54 -0.93
CA LEU A 48 0.55 -4.61 -0.74
C LEU A 48 -0.06 -4.16 -2.07
N LEU A 49 0.76 -3.87 -3.06
CA LEU A 49 0.30 -3.55 -4.42
C LEU A 49 -0.46 -4.72 -5.05
N TYR A 50 0.08 -5.92 -4.90
CA TYR A 50 -0.59 -7.12 -5.39
C TYR A 50 -1.93 -7.34 -4.69
N THR A 51 -1.98 -7.24 -3.36
CA THR A 51 -3.20 -7.39 -2.58
C THR A 51 -4.24 -6.33 -2.95
N TYR A 52 -3.83 -5.08 -3.13
CA TYR A 52 -4.70 -4.00 -3.59
C TYR A 52 -5.39 -4.35 -4.91
N HIS A 53 -4.64 -4.85 -5.89
CA HIS A 53 -5.21 -5.25 -7.18
C HIS A 53 -6.00 -6.57 -7.11
N ALA A 54 -5.52 -7.56 -6.35
CA ALA A 54 -6.18 -8.84 -6.20
C ALA A 54 -7.56 -8.72 -5.52
N LEU A 55 -7.72 -7.76 -4.60
CA LEU A 55 -9.01 -7.44 -3.97
C LEU A 55 -10.03 -6.87 -4.96
N GLN A 56 -9.59 -6.27 -6.07
CA GLN A 56 -10.50 -5.75 -7.09
C GLN A 56 -11.15 -6.85 -7.92
N CYS A 57 -10.47 -7.98 -8.13
CA CYS A 57 -10.97 -9.11 -8.90
C CYS A 57 -12.32 -9.68 -8.42
N PRO A 58 -12.51 -10.03 -7.13
CA PRO A 58 -13.80 -10.51 -6.64
C PRO A 58 -14.88 -9.40 -6.69
N MET A 59 -14.51 -8.14 -6.49
CA MET A 59 -15.45 -7.02 -6.54
C MET A 59 -15.96 -6.75 -7.96
N GLU A 60 -15.07 -6.79 -8.95
CA GLU A 60 -15.43 -6.72 -10.38
C GLU A 60 -16.24 -7.94 -10.82
N ALA A 61 -15.94 -9.14 -10.30
CA ALA A 61 -16.69 -10.35 -10.60
C ALA A 61 -18.14 -10.31 -10.07
N LEU A 62 -18.37 -9.66 -8.92
CA LEU A 62 -19.71 -9.53 -8.33
C LEU A 62 -20.53 -8.41 -8.99
N HIS A 63 -19.92 -7.25 -9.24
CA HIS A 63 -20.63 -6.08 -9.78
C HIS A 63 -20.62 -6.00 -11.31
N GLY A 64 -19.77 -6.77 -11.99
CA GLY A 64 -19.64 -6.78 -13.46
C GLY A 64 -19.14 -5.48 -14.07
N ARG A 65 -18.66 -4.52 -13.25
CA ARG A 65 -18.18 -3.20 -13.69
C ARG A 65 -16.98 -2.77 -12.87
N ARG A 66 -16.04 -2.08 -13.55
CA ARG A 66 -14.98 -1.33 -12.88
C ARG A 66 -15.59 -0.11 -12.21
N SER A 67 -15.35 0.05 -10.91
CA SER A 67 -15.90 1.15 -10.13
C SER A 67 -14.82 1.82 -9.31
N LEU A 68 -14.89 3.14 -9.22
CA LEU A 68 -14.05 3.94 -8.32
C LEU A 68 -14.22 3.49 -6.85
N LEU A 69 -15.43 3.06 -6.48
CA LEU A 69 -15.73 2.57 -5.13
C LEU A 69 -14.93 1.30 -4.78
N HIS A 70 -14.63 0.43 -5.76
CA HIS A 70 -13.80 -0.75 -5.52
C HIS A 70 -12.34 -0.36 -5.24
N ASN A 71 -11.83 0.68 -5.92
CA ASN A 71 -10.50 1.21 -5.64
C ASN A 71 -10.44 1.85 -4.24
N ILE A 72 -11.45 2.64 -3.86
CA ILE A 72 -11.54 3.25 -2.53
C ILE A 72 -11.64 2.15 -1.45
N ALA A 73 -12.47 1.13 -1.65
CA ALA A 73 -12.62 0.03 -0.70
C ALA A 73 -11.32 -0.78 -0.56
N ALA A 74 -10.69 -1.17 -1.68
CA ALA A 74 -9.41 -1.88 -1.65
C ALA A 74 -8.30 -1.06 -0.99
N GLY A 75 -8.19 0.23 -1.35
CA GLY A 75 -7.23 1.15 -0.74
C GLY A 75 -7.49 1.39 0.74
N GLY A 76 -8.76 1.51 1.14
CA GLY A 76 -9.18 1.62 2.53
C GLY A 76 -8.85 0.39 3.36
N LEU A 77 -9.04 -0.82 2.82
CA LEU A 77 -8.71 -2.08 3.49
C LEU A 77 -7.20 -2.25 3.67
N VAL A 78 -6.43 -2.03 2.61
CA VAL A 78 -4.96 -2.09 2.67
C VAL A 78 -4.42 -1.00 3.61
N GLY A 79 -5.01 0.20 3.57
CA GLY A 79 -4.67 1.30 4.46
C GLY A 79 -4.98 1.01 5.93
N ALA A 80 -6.17 0.47 6.23
CA ALA A 80 -6.56 0.09 7.58
C ALA A 80 -5.64 -1.01 8.14
N TRP A 81 -5.32 -2.02 7.32
CA TRP A 81 -4.35 -3.04 7.68
C TRP A 81 -2.97 -2.44 7.95
N GLY A 82 -2.49 -1.53 7.09
CA GLY A 82 -1.20 -0.87 7.29
C GLY A 82 -1.15 -0.01 8.56
N VAL A 83 -2.26 0.63 8.95
CA VAL A 83 -2.37 1.33 10.24
C VAL A 83 -2.32 0.34 11.42
N GLN A 84 -3.04 -0.78 11.34
CA GLN A 84 -3.02 -1.82 12.37
C GLN A 84 -1.63 -2.44 12.57
N GLN A 85 -0.86 -2.58 11.49
CA GLN A 85 0.50 -3.08 11.52
C GLN A 85 1.54 -2.01 11.91
N GLY A 86 1.12 -0.77 12.18
CA GLY A 86 2.04 0.34 12.48
C GLY A 86 2.88 0.81 11.27
N LEU A 87 2.52 0.38 10.06
CA LEU A 87 3.20 0.72 8.81
C LEU A 87 2.70 2.04 8.19
N LEU A 88 1.53 2.54 8.58
CA LEU A 88 0.92 3.78 8.10
C LEU A 88 0.49 4.66 9.28
N GLY A 89 0.84 5.95 9.23
CA GLY A 89 0.40 6.95 10.21
C GLY A 89 -0.92 7.61 9.79
N VAL A 90 -1.87 7.77 10.71
CA VAL A 90 -3.13 8.49 10.45
C VAL A 90 -2.94 9.98 10.76
N PRO A 91 -2.92 10.88 9.76
CA PRO A 91 -2.66 12.30 9.97
C PRO A 91 -3.83 13.06 10.64
N LEU A 92 -5.00 12.42 10.78
CA LEU A 92 -6.21 13.02 11.36
C LEU A 92 -6.24 12.99 12.89
N LEU A 93 -5.35 12.21 13.52
CA LEU A 93 -5.18 12.18 14.97
C LEU A 93 -3.93 12.98 15.34
N ALA A 94 -4.08 14.30 15.43
CA ALA A 94 -3.11 15.09 16.16
C ALA A 94 -3.15 14.64 17.64
N ARG A 95 -2.05 14.03 18.10
CA ARG A 95 -1.69 13.78 19.51
C ARG A 95 -2.24 12.47 20.12
N GLY A 96 -1.41 11.43 20.05
CA GLY A 96 -1.49 10.26 20.93
C GLY A 96 -0.22 9.42 20.77
N ARG A 97 0.75 9.59 21.67
CA ARG A 97 2.02 8.85 21.71
C ARG A 97 1.78 7.33 21.68
N ARG A 98 2.36 6.65 20.70
CA ARG A 98 3.00 5.32 20.84
C ARG A 98 4.29 5.33 20.03
N ALA A 99 5.21 6.19 20.46
CA ALA A 99 6.63 5.96 20.26
C ALA A 99 7.04 5.12 21.48
N ASP A 100 6.90 3.80 21.41
CA ASP A 100 7.52 2.84 22.37
C ASP A 100 7.39 1.35 21.96
N ASP A 101 6.98 1.03 20.72
CA ASP A 101 7.23 -0.30 20.15
C ASP A 101 8.00 -0.08 18.85
N GLY A 102 9.25 -0.56 18.80
CA GLY A 102 10.23 -0.35 17.75
C GLY A 102 9.84 -0.84 16.35
N VAL A 103 8.81 -0.24 15.75
CA VAL A 103 8.49 -0.37 14.34
C VAL A 103 9.39 0.62 13.59
N PRO A 104 10.32 0.12 12.75
CA PRO A 104 11.24 1.00 12.05
C PRO A 104 10.45 1.94 11.14
N LEU A 105 10.89 3.20 11.14
CA LEU A 105 10.36 4.37 10.43
C LEU A 105 10.50 4.25 8.89
N HIS A 106 10.23 3.07 8.34
CA HIS A 106 10.14 2.74 6.91
C HIS A 106 8.69 2.42 6.57
N ALA A 107 7.77 3.12 7.23
CA ALA A 107 6.35 3.19 6.95
C ALA A 107 6.15 3.36 5.43
N VAL A 108 5.54 2.37 4.79
CA VAL A 108 5.24 2.34 3.35
C VAL A 108 4.61 3.67 3.00
N ALA A 109 5.32 4.47 2.20
CA ALA A 109 4.98 5.85 1.96
C ALA A 109 3.70 5.96 1.10
N VAL A 110 2.54 5.84 1.73
CA VAL A 110 1.28 6.43 1.27
C VAL A 110 0.93 7.60 2.19
N ALA A 111 1.89 8.50 2.36
CA ALA A 111 1.65 9.85 2.84
C ALA A 111 2.71 10.75 2.22
N PRO A 112 2.34 11.82 1.49
CA PRO A 112 3.29 12.83 1.09
C PRO A 112 3.87 13.44 2.37
N LYS A 113 5.17 13.23 2.59
CA LYS A 113 5.93 13.84 3.67
C LYS A 113 6.12 15.33 3.35
N PHE A 114 5.03 16.10 3.40
CA PHE A 114 5.02 17.55 3.18
C PHE A 114 5.19 18.36 4.47
N TYR A 115 5.27 17.70 5.64
CA TYR A 115 5.25 18.40 6.94
C TYR A 115 6.57 18.46 7.70
N SER A 116 7.72 18.29 7.03
CA SER A 116 9.02 18.44 7.71
C SER A 116 10.03 19.26 6.91
N CYS A 117 9.59 20.34 6.26
CA CYS A 117 10.46 21.43 5.79
C CYS A 117 10.28 22.74 6.58
N THR A 118 9.40 22.80 7.59
CA THR A 118 9.06 24.06 8.29
C THR A 118 9.82 24.28 9.61
N LYS A 119 10.82 23.46 9.94
CA LYS A 119 11.64 23.63 11.15
C LYS A 119 13.15 23.75 10.90
N LEU A 120 13.53 24.19 9.71
CA LEU A 120 14.94 24.51 9.38
C LEU A 120 15.11 25.95 8.86
N LEU A 121 14.27 26.87 9.33
CA LEU A 121 14.43 28.32 9.15
C LEU A 121 14.08 29.03 10.47
N THR A 122 14.93 28.81 11.47
CA THR A 122 15.22 29.73 12.58
C THR A 122 16.68 29.55 12.94
#